data_AF-X6N2K5-F1
#
_entry.id   AF-X6N2K5-F1
#
_cell.length_a   1.000
_cell.length_b   1.000
_cell.length_c   1.000
_cell.angle_alpha   90.00
_cell.angle_beta   90.00
_cell.angle_gamma   90.00
#
_symmetry.space_group_name_H-M   'P 1'
#
loop_
_entity.id
_entity.type
_entity.pdbx_description
1 polymer ?
#
loop_
_entity_poly.entity_id
_entity_poly.type
_entity_poly.pdbx_seq_one_letter_code
_entity_poly.pdbx_strand_id
1 'polypeptide(L)'
;LARIEYVHTKNFIHRDLKPDNFLIGLGKRKLNQVETQSKKYDNYCDKKKKKKKKKKKVFFFIYVIDFGLAKRYRDPRTHRHIPYVEGKSLTGTARYASINTHLGIEQSRRDDLESLGYVLMYFNRGQLPWQG
;
A
#
# COMPACT_ATOMS: atom_id res chain seq x y z
N LEU A 1 -2.48 -3.23 2.64
CA LEU A 1 -1.29 -4.07 2.97
C LEU A 1 -0.76 -4.85 1.77
N ALA A 2 -1.47 -5.83 1.22
CA ALA A 2 -0.94 -6.70 0.14
C ALA A 2 -0.38 -5.99 -1.10
N ARG A 3 -0.90 -4.81 -1.48
CA ARG A 3 -0.37 -4.02 -2.61
C ARG A 3 1.00 -3.40 -2.31
N ILE A 4 1.18 -2.86 -1.11
CA ILE A 4 2.46 -2.26 -0.69
C ILE A 4 3.50 -3.36 -0.49
N GLU A 5 3.11 -4.47 0.12
CA GLU A 5 3.95 -5.66 0.20
C GLU A 5 4.44 -6.10 -1.19
N TYR A 6 3.54 -6.16 -2.18
CA TYR A 6 3.92 -6.49 -3.56
C TYR A 6 4.96 -5.51 -4.13
N VAL A 7 4.76 -4.19 -3.98
CA VAL A 7 5.73 -3.17 -4.41
C VAL A 7 7.10 -3.40 -3.75
N HIS A 8 7.11 -3.69 -2.44
CA HIS A 8 8.32 -3.96 -1.68
C HIS A 8 9.02 -5.26 -2.10
N THR A 9 8.27 -6.30 -2.47
CA THR A 9 8.84 -7.55 -3.02
C THR A 9 9.53 -7.33 -4.35
N LYS A 10 9.11 -6.30 -5.11
CA LYS A 10 9.74 -5.86 -6.36
C LYS A 10 10.93 -4.92 -6.13
N ASN A 11 11.37 -4.75 -4.89
CA ASN A 11 12.53 -3.93 -4.48
C ASN A 11 12.30 -2.41 -4.54
N PHE A 12 11.05 -1.97 -4.66
CA PHE A 12 10.69 -0.55 -4.68
C PHE A 12 9.97 -0.13 -3.39
N ILE A 13 10.04 1.17 -3.09
CA ILE A 13 9.18 1.89 -2.15
C ILE A 13 8.38 2.94 -2.94
N HIS A 14 7.17 3.25 -2.50
CA HIS A 14 6.26 4.13 -3.23
C HIS A 14 6.55 5.61 -2.98
N ARG A 15 6.77 6.00 -1.72
CA ARG A 15 7.12 7.37 -1.27
C ARG A 15 6.05 8.46 -1.46
N ASP A 16 4.81 8.10 -1.84
CA ASP A 16 3.70 9.06 -1.97
C ASP A 16 2.35 8.39 -1.78
N LEU A 17 2.17 7.71 -0.64
CA LEU A 17 0.90 7.07 -0.33
C LEU A 17 -0.09 8.11 0.20
N LYS A 18 -1.16 8.31 -0.58
CA LYS A 18 -2.26 9.22 -0.31
C LYS A 18 -3.55 8.63 -0.88
N PRO A 19 -4.75 9.05 -0.41
CA PRO A 19 -6.03 8.52 -0.87
C PRO A 19 -6.18 8.49 -2.40
N ASP A 20 -5.73 9.55 -3.06
CA ASP A 20 -5.82 9.75 -4.51
C ASP A 20 -5.07 8.66 -5.33
N ASN A 21 -4.03 8.08 -4.73
CA ASN A 21 -3.21 7.05 -5.37
C ASN A 21 -3.78 5.62 -5.19
N PHE A 22 -4.96 5.49 -4.58
CA PHE A 22 -5.70 4.23 -4.47
C PHE A 22 -7.00 4.28 -5.28
N LEU A 23 -7.09 3.46 -6.33
CA LEU A 23 -8.28 3.39 -7.18
C LEU A 23 -9.02 2.06 -7.02
N ILE A 24 -10.35 2.10 -7.12
CA ILE A 24 -11.20 0.91 -7.18
C ILE A 24 -11.39 0.52 -8.64
N GLY A 25 -11.11 -0.74 -8.99
CA GLY A 25 -11.32 -1.24 -10.34
C GLY A 25 -12.80 -1.28 -10.73
N LEU A 26 -13.08 -0.94 -11.99
CA LEU A 26 -14.41 -1.04 -12.57
C LEU A 26 -14.76 -2.49 -12.91
N GLY A 27 -15.97 -2.92 -12.52
CA GLY A 27 -16.60 -4.14 -13.01
C GLY A 27 -16.20 -5.47 -12.35
N LYS A 28 -16.90 -6.53 -12.76
CA LYS A 28 -16.64 -7.92 -12.34
C LYS A 28 -15.54 -8.49 -13.23
N ARG A 29 -14.27 -8.44 -12.79
CA ARG A 29 -13.23 -9.26 -13.45
C ARG A 29 -13.61 -10.74 -13.28
N LYS A 30 -13.76 -11.46 -14.40
CA LYS A 30 -13.78 -12.93 -14.35
C LYS A 30 -12.48 -13.37 -13.68
N LEU A 31 -12.59 -14.22 -12.67
CA LEU A 31 -11.51 -14.81 -11.87
C LEU A 31 -10.64 -15.76 -12.72
N ASN A 32 -10.11 -15.29 -13.85
CA ASN A 32 -9.35 -16.09 -14.79
C ASN A 32 -8.05 -15.36 -15.12
N GLN A 33 -7.20 -15.04 -14.13
CA GLN A 33 -5.76 -14.73 -14.33
C GLN A 33 -4.93 -14.40 -13.08
N VAL A 34 -5.45 -14.43 -11.85
CA VAL A 34 -4.62 -14.19 -10.64
C VAL A 34 -4.95 -15.20 -9.55
N GLU A 35 -4.43 -16.42 -9.68
CA GLU A 35 -4.76 -17.53 -8.76
C GLU A 35 -3.88 -17.66 -7.51
N THR A 36 -2.96 -16.75 -7.21
CA THR A 36 -1.92 -17.02 -6.19
C THR A 36 -2.03 -16.33 -4.84
N GLN A 37 -2.94 -15.36 -4.60
CA GLN A 37 -3.02 -14.68 -3.28
C GLN A 37 -4.40 -14.62 -2.60
N SER A 38 -5.52 -14.58 -3.33
CA SER A 38 -6.86 -14.45 -2.70
C SER A 38 -7.23 -15.69 -1.86
N LYS A 39 -6.85 -16.90 -2.33
CA LYS A 39 -7.17 -18.16 -1.64
C LYS A 39 -6.63 -18.23 -0.21
N LYS A 40 -5.54 -17.51 0.11
CA LYS A 40 -4.95 -17.49 1.48
C LYS A 40 -5.78 -16.65 2.46
N TYR A 41 -6.30 -15.51 2.02
CA TYR A 41 -7.15 -14.64 2.87
C TYR A 41 -8.58 -15.15 2.99
N ASP A 42 -9.10 -15.80 1.94
CA ASP A 42 -10.45 -16.38 1.94
C ASP A 42 -10.59 -17.50 3.02
N ASN A 43 -9.52 -18.25 3.31
CA ASN A 43 -9.51 -19.32 4.32
C ASN A 43 -9.60 -18.85 5.78
N TYR A 44 -9.35 -17.57 6.06
CA TYR A 44 -9.49 -17.03 7.42
C TYR A 44 -10.96 -16.78 7.80
N CYS A 45 -11.84 -16.51 6.82
CA CYS A 45 -13.21 -16.03 7.07
C CYS A 45 -14.30 -17.11 6.90
N ASP A 46 -13.99 -18.32 6.44
CA ASP A 46 -15.01 -19.27 5.97
C ASP A 46 -14.98 -20.66 6.64
N LYS A 47 -14.91 -20.71 7.98
CA LYS A 47 -15.08 -21.98 8.74
C LYS A 47 -16.53 -22.35 9.06
N LYS A 48 -17.54 -21.60 8.60
CA LYS A 48 -18.96 -21.93 8.86
C LYS A 48 -19.86 -21.48 7.71
N LYS A 49 -20.24 -22.39 6.81
CA LYS A 49 -21.63 -22.58 6.32
C LYS A 49 -21.73 -23.66 5.22
N LYS A 50 -22.25 -24.83 5.61
CA LYS A 50 -22.87 -25.81 4.70
C LYS A 50 -24.18 -25.22 4.14
N LYS A 51 -24.40 -25.40 2.83
CA LYS A 51 -25.67 -25.28 2.07
C LYS A 51 -26.46 -23.95 2.19
N LYS A 52 -26.08 -22.90 1.43
CA LYS A 52 -26.98 -21.80 1.00
C LYS A 52 -26.64 -21.39 -0.44
N LYS A 53 -27.66 -21.08 -1.26
CA LYS A 53 -27.56 -20.62 -2.67
C LYS A 53 -26.34 -19.70 -2.86
N LYS A 54 -25.43 -20.04 -3.79
CA LYS A 54 -24.18 -19.29 -4.06
C LYS A 54 -24.52 -17.86 -4.52
N LYS A 55 -24.62 -16.91 -3.59
CA LYS A 55 -24.56 -15.47 -3.91
C LYS A 55 -23.21 -15.24 -4.61
N LYS A 56 -23.22 -14.68 -5.83
CA LYS A 56 -21.97 -14.31 -6.53
C LYS A 56 -21.20 -13.33 -5.64
N LYS A 57 -20.06 -13.77 -5.09
CA LYS A 57 -19.15 -12.92 -4.31
C LYS A 57 -18.61 -11.85 -5.26
N VAL A 58 -18.95 -10.59 -4.99
CA VAL A 58 -18.39 -9.44 -5.71
C VAL A 58 -17.12 -9.04 -4.98
N PHE A 59 -16.02 -8.96 -5.71
CA PHE A 59 -14.74 -8.49 -5.18
C PHE A 59 -14.46 -7.11 -5.76
N PHE A 60 -14.15 -6.16 -4.89
CA PHE A 60 -13.64 -4.85 -5.27
C PHE A 60 -12.13 -4.86 -5.15
N PHE A 61 -11.45 -4.64 -6.27
CA PHE A 61 -9.99 -4.61 -6.31
C PHE A 61 -9.50 -3.18 -6.11
N ILE A 62 -8.65 -2.99 -5.12
CA ILE A 62 -7.90 -1.75 -4.92
C ILE A 62 -6.59 -1.83 -5.72
N TYR A 63 -6.31 -0.80 -6.50
CA TYR A 63 -5.10 -0.59 -7.26
C TYR A 63 -4.31 0.55 -6.63
N VAL A 64 -2.99 0.44 -6.67
CA VAL A 64 -2.06 1.51 -6.32
C VAL A 64 -1.51 2.07 -7.63
N ILE A 65 -1.57 3.38 -7.79
CA ILE A 65 -1.14 4.11 -8.99
C ILE A 65 -0.12 5.20 -8.62
N ASP A 66 0.39 5.90 -9.63
CA ASP A 66 1.34 7.01 -9.49
C ASP A 66 2.68 6.61 -8.84
N PHE A 67 3.50 5.90 -9.62
CA PHE A 67 4.86 5.52 -9.24
C PHE A 67 5.89 6.61 -9.61
N GLY A 68 5.48 7.86 -9.87
CA GLY A 68 6.38 8.94 -10.29
C GLY A 68 7.48 9.25 -9.26
N LEU A 69 7.19 9.04 -7.97
CA LEU A 69 8.15 9.18 -6.88
C LEU A 69 8.71 7.84 -6.40
N ALA A 70 8.39 6.71 -7.02
CA ALA A 70 8.88 5.41 -6.56
C ALA A 70 10.41 5.31 -6.69
N LYS A 71 11.04 4.58 -5.75
CA LYS A 71 12.51 4.42 -5.73
C LYS A 71 12.89 2.99 -5.32
N ARG A 72 13.99 2.47 -5.88
CA ARG A 72 14.55 1.19 -5.43
C ARG A 72 15.19 1.38 -4.05
N TYR A 73 14.76 0.59 -3.07
CA TYR A 73 15.30 0.63 -1.70
C TYR A 73 16.36 -0.44 -1.44
N ARG A 74 16.50 -1.40 -2.34
CA ARG A 74 17.56 -2.40 -2.28
C ARG A 74 17.97 -2.83 -3.68
N ASP A 75 19.20 -3.31 -3.79
CA ASP A 75 19.69 -3.95 -5.00
C ASP A 75 18.92 -5.28 -5.24
N PRO A 76 18.48 -5.58 -6.47
CA PRO A 76 17.64 -6.74 -6.77
C PRO A 76 18.43 -8.04 -6.82
N ARG A 77 19.76 -8.01 -6.97
CA ARG A 77 20.61 -9.21 -7.04
C ARG A 77 21.14 -9.57 -5.66
N THR A 78 21.69 -8.58 -4.96
CA THR A 78 22.35 -8.75 -3.65
C THR A 78 21.40 -8.54 -2.49
N HIS A 79 20.21 -7.98 -2.73
CA HIS A 79 19.28 -7.53 -1.68
C HIS A 79 19.88 -6.52 -0.68
N ARG A 80 21.04 -5.93 -1.00
CA ARG A 80 21.66 -4.89 -0.18
C ARG A 80 20.77 -3.66 -0.13
N HIS A 81 20.39 -3.27 1.07
CA HIS A 81 19.55 -2.10 1.32
C HIS A 81 20.33 -0.80 1.01
N ILE A 82 19.60 0.25 0.59
CA ILE A 82 20.16 1.60 0.47
C ILE A 82 20.74 2.07 1.82
N PRO A 83 21.83 2.85 1.80
CA PRO A 83 22.38 3.41 3.03
C PRO A 83 21.40 4.39 3.66
N TYR A 84 21.57 4.59 4.96
CA TYR A 84 20.94 5.70 5.67
C TYR A 84 21.55 7.03 5.20
N VAL A 85 20.71 8.02 4.94
CA VAL A 85 21.12 9.36 4.50
C VAL A 85 20.18 10.39 5.12
N GLU A 86 20.72 11.48 5.63
CA GLU A 86 19.98 12.65 6.12
C GLU A 86 20.08 13.83 5.13
N GLY A 87 19.41 14.94 5.43
CA GLY A 87 19.45 16.14 4.60
C GLY A 87 18.70 16.02 3.27
N LYS A 88 17.78 15.06 3.15
CA LYS A 88 16.86 14.99 2.01
C LYS A 88 15.81 16.08 2.11
N SER A 89 15.48 16.68 0.98
CA SER A 89 14.28 17.52 0.88
C SER A 89 13.03 16.66 1.08
N LEU A 90 11.99 17.25 1.66
CA LEU A 90 10.68 16.60 1.77
C LEU A 90 10.15 16.30 0.36
N THR A 91 9.89 15.02 0.09
CA THR A 91 9.28 14.55 -1.16
C THR A 91 8.01 13.77 -0.86
N GLY A 92 6.98 13.97 -1.68
CA GLY A 92 5.65 13.38 -1.48
C GLY A 92 4.70 14.35 -0.79
N THR A 93 3.50 13.86 -0.46
CA THR A 93 2.44 14.67 0.12
C THR A 93 2.63 14.86 1.63
N ALA A 94 3.01 16.07 2.07
CA ALA A 94 3.34 16.40 3.46
C ALA A 94 2.30 15.92 4.49
N ARG A 95 1.00 15.96 4.15
CA ARG A 95 -0.11 15.51 5.01
C ARG A 95 -0.01 14.04 5.43
N TYR A 96 0.54 13.19 4.58
CA TYR A 96 0.65 11.74 4.81
C TYR A 96 2.11 11.28 4.92
N ALA A 97 3.07 12.20 4.87
CA ALA A 97 4.49 11.88 4.96
C ALA A 97 4.85 11.38 6.38
N SER A 98 5.76 10.41 6.46
CA SER A 98 6.28 9.92 7.74
C SER A 98 7.04 11.01 8.50
N ILE A 99 7.16 10.86 9.82
CA ILE A 99 7.98 11.75 10.65
C ILE A 99 9.42 11.79 10.13
N ASN A 100 9.98 10.65 9.76
CA ASN A 100 11.33 10.59 9.18
C ASN A 100 11.46 11.39 7.88
N THR A 101 10.41 11.40 7.05
CA THR A 101 10.41 12.20 5.81
C THR A 101 10.44 13.69 6.12
N HIS A 102 9.72 14.14 7.16
CA HIS A 102 9.79 15.52 7.65
C HIS A 102 11.15 15.89 8.22
N LEU A 103 11.84 14.94 8.85
CA LEU A 103 13.21 15.10 9.35
C LEU A 103 14.29 15.02 8.24
N GLY A 104 13.89 14.89 6.98
CA GLY A 104 14.83 14.80 5.85
C GLY A 104 15.64 13.51 5.82
N ILE A 105 15.12 12.44 6.41
CA ILE A 105 15.75 11.12 6.40
C ILE A 105 15.33 10.37 5.13
N GLU A 106 16.27 9.65 4.50
CA GLU A 106 16.02 8.82 3.33
C GLU A 106 14.93 7.77 3.60
N GLN A 107 13.90 7.80 2.76
CA GLN A 107 12.74 6.94 2.90
C GLN A 107 13.07 5.47 2.64
N SER A 108 12.36 4.60 3.34
CA SER A 108 12.47 3.15 3.29
C SER A 108 11.07 2.52 3.36
N ARG A 109 11.00 1.19 3.46
CA ARG A 109 9.72 0.46 3.52
C ARG A 109 8.86 0.87 4.71
N ARG A 110 9.47 1.30 5.83
CA ARG A 110 8.74 1.69 7.05
C ARG A 110 7.90 2.93 6.81
N ASP A 111 8.40 3.84 5.97
CA ASP A 111 7.77 5.12 5.69
C ASP A 111 6.48 4.93 4.87
N ASP A 112 6.48 4.01 3.90
CA ASP A 112 5.25 3.59 3.20
C ASP A 112 4.21 3.02 4.18
N LEU A 113 4.61 2.25 5.19
CA LEU A 113 3.67 1.67 6.15
C LEU A 113 3.11 2.72 7.13
N GLU A 114 3.93 3.68 7.54
CA GLU A 114 3.51 4.81 8.38
C GLU A 114 2.52 5.72 7.64
N SER A 115 2.85 6.10 6.40
CA SER A 115 1.95 6.85 5.53
C SER A 115 0.62 6.13 5.29
N LEU A 116 0.64 4.82 5.10
CA LEU A 116 -0.58 4.02 5.00
C LEU A 116 -1.41 4.08 6.29
N GLY A 117 -0.75 4.08 7.46
CA GLY A 117 -1.41 4.29 8.76
C GLY A 117 -2.14 5.64 8.82
N TYR A 118 -1.50 6.71 8.37
CA TYR A 118 -2.13 8.04 8.29
C TYR A 118 -3.31 8.07 7.31
N VAL A 119 -3.19 7.45 6.14
CA VAL A 119 -4.30 7.34 5.18
C VAL A 119 -5.51 6.59 5.79
N LEU A 120 -5.26 5.49 6.52
CA LEU A 120 -6.32 4.76 7.19
C LEU A 120 -6.99 5.59 8.30
N MET A 121 -6.19 6.31 9.09
CA MET A 121 -6.72 7.20 10.12
C MET A 121 -7.50 8.38 9.54
N TYR A 122 -7.05 8.92 8.40
CA TYR A 122 -7.78 9.93 7.65
C TYR A 122 -9.15 9.42 7.23
N PHE A 123 -9.26 8.22 6.65
CA PHE A 123 -10.55 7.63 6.31
C PHE A 123 -11.45 7.38 7.53
N ASN A 124 -10.87 6.98 8.67
CA ASN A 124 -11.64 6.73 9.89
C ASN A 124 -12.17 8.01 10.55
N ARG A 125 -11.44 9.12 10.44
CA ARG A 125 -11.73 10.37 11.18
C ARG A 125 -12.26 11.51 10.29
N GLY A 126 -12.19 11.38 8.98
CA GLY A 126 -12.45 12.45 8.01
C GLY A 126 -11.33 13.49 7.91
N GLN A 127 -10.51 13.65 8.95
CA GLN A 127 -9.33 14.51 8.98
C GLN A 127 -8.25 13.97 9.92
N LEU A 128 -7.00 14.36 9.64
CA LEU A 128 -5.86 14.24 10.52
C LEU A 128 -5.73 15.51 11.37
N PRO A 129 -5.25 15.43 12.62
CA PRO A 129 -5.23 16.57 13.54
C PRO A 129 -4.28 17.71 13.10
N TRP A 130 -3.36 17.45 12.19
CA TRP A 130 -2.48 18.44 11.57
C TRP A 130 -3.02 19.02 10.25
N GLN A 131 -4.28 18.74 9.91
CA GLN A 131 -4.98 19.45 8.84
C GLN A 131 -5.61 20.71 9.42
N GLY A 132 -5.21 21.87 8.87
CA GLY A 132 -5.82 23.17 9.14
C GLY A 132 -7.18 23.31 8.48
#